data_AF-A0A2D0NJ16-F1
#
_entry.id   AF-A0A2D0NJ16-F1
#
_cell.length_a   1.000
_cell.length_b   1.000
_cell.length_c   1.000
_cell.angle_alpha   90.00
_cell.angle_beta   90.00
_cell.angle_gamma   90.00
#
_symmetry.space_group_name_H-M   'P 1'
#
loop_
_entity.id
_entity.type
_entity.pdbx_description
1 polymer ?
#
loop_
_entity_poly.entity_id
_entity_poly.type
_entity_poly.pdbx_seq_one_letter_code
_entity_poly.pdbx_strand_id
1 'polypeptide(L)'
;MKIFNWLSRKSPAPGDPYWQFDPQIHFLPRLNKGDFFRLSGFDFGHFIRQPIAQFMQHRDLEIEKGRSLSYAQKALYYWWYLDAQVTNGGFVQFYYNGYDPYVSTIIRGLEYIGDQQMAGLIKKADRIYRSNQALMEKARTEELFESDLYDRLEGLSRLDDQYYEWKDQTMARIESYLKSHPAEVGVDEHGEPFDHNYSGPCRTAYPDGSDQTVFTLENGQVDGWLQRFYPDGILQEKVHYIKGTPSGAKEEFYENGNLKYRVENDAAQQQQKHQWYYENGHPQKLECKNMLTGDRAGDFREWYENGQLAKSGYFVSKFERTGPWLEYYPDGRQKIVGEFKNGEYLLQDFWDENGGHLLQNGTGLYIQESTRYGGQKNRQEHEYRDFHRHGGQKTYSDGVLSLYQEMQNGREHGITRTYYENGNLREESIYREGKKMSVREFRKYENPIVVTSITSQSCDNCSRDGLDIQIPDNDPQILNGKELAQKFAVDTAIFDAYSDDHVMTYTYQVFVDTDGHVRDFQFVAACNTWLSEAVESSIRQLVFEPGYKDGRAVAFAHLVWHKFQLAE
;
A
#
# COMPACT_ATOMS: atom_id res chain seq x y z
N MET A 1 11.86 -41.23 16.87
CA MET A 1 12.67 -41.99 17.84
C MET A 1 13.45 -40.95 18.65
N LYS A 2 13.11 -40.79 19.94
CA LYS A 2 13.63 -39.74 20.84
C LYS A 2 15.09 -40.04 21.22
N ILE A 3 15.99 -39.07 21.04
CA ILE A 3 17.27 -39.02 21.76
C ILE A 3 17.42 -37.61 22.31
N PHE A 4 17.01 -37.45 23.57
CA PHE A 4 17.36 -36.31 24.41
C PHE A 4 18.84 -36.46 24.80
N ASN A 5 19.71 -35.60 24.28
CA ASN A 5 21.05 -35.45 24.82
C ASN A 5 21.00 -34.48 26.00
N TRP A 6 20.77 -35.03 27.19
CA TRP A 6 21.04 -34.36 28.46
C TRP A 6 22.55 -34.45 28.72
N LEU A 7 23.31 -33.53 28.14
CA LEU A 7 24.70 -33.31 28.56
C LEU A 7 24.70 -32.27 29.66
N SER A 8 25.19 -32.71 30.82
CA SER A 8 25.39 -31.91 32.02
C SER A 8 26.13 -30.61 31.70
N ARG A 9 25.47 -29.47 31.95
CA ARG A 9 26.12 -28.17 32.05
C ARG A 9 27.08 -28.23 33.25
N LYS A 10 28.34 -28.56 33.01
CA LYS A 10 29.42 -28.08 33.86
C LYS A 10 29.32 -26.55 33.83
N SER A 11 29.11 -25.93 35.00
CA SER A 11 29.12 -24.48 35.14
C SER A 11 30.37 -23.91 34.47
N PRO A 12 30.25 -23.01 33.47
CA PRO A 12 31.41 -22.28 32.96
C PRO A 12 32.02 -21.47 34.12
N ALA A 13 33.34 -21.32 34.10
CA ALA A 13 34.08 -20.40 34.97
C ALA A 13 33.44 -18.99 35.01
N PRO A 14 33.69 -18.17 36.05
CA PRO A 14 33.01 -16.87 36.19
C PRO A 14 33.37 -15.94 35.03
N GLY A 15 32.44 -15.78 34.07
CA GLY A 15 32.58 -14.91 32.90
C GLY A 15 31.62 -15.29 31.77
N ASP A 16 31.23 -14.31 30.95
CA ASP A 16 30.42 -14.53 29.75
C ASP A 16 31.25 -15.27 28.67
N PRO A 17 30.90 -16.53 28.32
CA PRO A 17 31.68 -17.32 27.38
C PRO A 17 31.67 -16.74 25.95
N TYR A 18 30.62 -16.04 25.55
CA TYR A 18 30.50 -15.42 24.24
C TYR A 18 31.27 -14.10 24.13
N TRP A 19 31.72 -13.52 25.25
CA TRP A 19 32.54 -12.31 25.29
C TRP A 19 34.06 -12.58 25.30
N GLN A 20 34.50 -13.82 25.15
CA GLN A 20 35.93 -14.10 25.04
C GLN A 20 36.44 -13.73 23.63
N PHE A 21 37.63 -13.13 23.55
CA PHE A 21 38.34 -12.82 22.31
C PHE A 21 39.83 -13.17 22.47
N ASP A 22 40.37 -13.92 21.51
CA ASP A 22 41.78 -14.25 21.38
C ASP A 22 42.36 -13.60 20.12
N PRO A 23 43.16 -12.53 20.26
CA PRO A 23 43.75 -11.82 19.12
C PRO A 23 44.65 -12.68 18.22
N GLN A 24 45.17 -13.82 18.71
CA GLN A 24 46.06 -14.69 17.91
C GLN A 24 45.32 -15.46 16.82
N ILE A 25 44.01 -15.60 16.96
CA ILE A 25 43.14 -16.33 16.03
C ILE A 25 42.05 -15.42 15.45
N HIS A 26 42.26 -14.10 15.42
CA HIS A 26 41.25 -13.14 14.97
C HIS A 26 40.79 -13.43 13.54
N PHE A 27 39.49 -13.66 13.38
CA PHE A 27 38.85 -13.85 12.10
C PHE A 27 38.69 -12.50 11.38
N LEU A 28 39.52 -12.29 10.36
CA LEU A 28 39.46 -11.13 9.47
C LEU A 28 38.91 -11.56 8.10
N PRO A 29 37.59 -11.39 7.85
CA PRO A 29 37.02 -11.66 6.55
C PRO A 29 37.58 -10.71 5.49
N ARG A 30 37.69 -11.21 4.25
CA ARG A 30 37.93 -10.38 3.07
C ARG A 30 36.63 -9.76 2.61
N LEU A 31 36.59 -8.45 2.55
CA LEU A 31 35.40 -7.65 2.27
C LEU A 31 35.66 -6.77 1.05
N ASN A 32 34.66 -6.59 0.19
CA ASN A 32 34.81 -5.70 -0.96
C ASN A 32 35.02 -4.24 -0.51
N LYS A 33 36.09 -3.62 -0.98
CA LYS A 33 36.47 -2.23 -0.68
C LYS A 33 35.38 -1.23 -1.02
N GLY A 34 34.79 -1.37 -2.20
CA GLY A 34 33.73 -0.50 -2.65
C GLY A 34 32.53 -0.53 -1.70
N ASP A 35 32.03 -1.72 -1.38
CA ASP A 35 30.88 -1.88 -0.50
C ASP A 35 31.14 -1.44 0.94
N PHE A 36 32.37 -1.61 1.43
CA PHE A 36 32.76 -1.10 2.75
C PHE A 36 32.56 0.42 2.87
N PHE A 37 32.99 1.18 1.87
CA PHE A 37 32.86 2.64 1.88
C PHE A 37 31.47 3.13 1.50
N ARG A 38 30.80 2.44 0.56
CA ARG A 38 29.54 2.91 -0.04
C ARG A 38 28.29 2.50 0.74
N LEU A 39 28.25 1.29 1.30
CA LEU A 39 27.05 0.82 2.00
C LEU A 39 26.87 1.57 3.33
N SER A 40 25.62 1.65 3.78
CA SER A 40 25.23 2.31 5.03
C SER A 40 24.08 1.57 5.72
N GLY A 41 23.87 1.84 7.01
CA GLY A 41 22.79 1.30 7.81
C GLY A 41 22.78 -0.23 7.84
N PHE A 42 21.58 -0.80 7.71
CA PHE A 42 21.40 -2.26 7.73
C PHE A 42 22.04 -2.96 6.53
N ASP A 43 22.22 -2.30 5.38
CA ASP A 43 22.93 -2.91 4.24
C ASP A 43 24.41 -3.10 4.57
N PHE A 44 25.05 -2.10 5.19
CA PHE A 44 26.42 -2.22 5.68
C PHE A 44 26.52 -3.26 6.80
N GLY A 45 25.60 -3.24 7.75
CA GLY A 45 25.54 -4.23 8.82
C GLY A 45 25.41 -5.67 8.29
N HIS A 46 24.56 -5.89 7.28
CA HIS A 46 24.41 -7.18 6.63
C HIS A 46 25.69 -7.61 5.92
N PHE A 47 26.30 -6.69 5.17
CA PHE A 47 27.57 -6.91 4.44
C PHE A 47 28.69 -7.40 5.37
N ILE A 48 28.86 -6.78 6.54
CA ILE A 48 29.85 -7.22 7.54
C ILE A 48 29.44 -8.54 8.21
N ARG A 49 28.16 -8.69 8.55
CA ARG A 49 27.64 -9.86 9.29
C ARG A 49 27.68 -11.14 8.46
N GLN A 50 27.45 -11.07 7.16
CA GLN A 50 27.32 -12.24 6.29
C GLN A 50 28.53 -13.20 6.37
N PRO A 51 29.79 -12.77 6.17
CA PRO A 51 30.94 -13.66 6.28
C PRO A 51 31.14 -14.20 7.70
N ILE A 52 30.79 -13.43 8.74
CA ILE A 52 30.83 -13.90 10.13
C ILE A 52 29.84 -15.05 10.33
N ALA A 53 28.60 -14.92 9.83
CA ALA A 53 27.59 -15.96 9.91
C ALA A 53 28.00 -17.23 9.15
N GLN A 54 28.60 -17.08 7.95
CA GLN A 54 29.15 -18.20 7.18
C GLN A 54 30.29 -18.91 7.91
N PHE A 55 31.15 -18.15 8.60
CA PHE A 55 32.23 -18.72 9.41
C PHE A 55 31.70 -19.48 10.64
N MET A 56 30.66 -18.96 11.31
CA MET A 56 30.05 -19.60 12.47
C MET A 56 29.36 -20.93 12.13
N GLN A 57 28.60 -20.98 11.02
CA GLN A 57 27.83 -22.14 10.54
C GLN A 57 26.69 -22.59 11.46
N HIS A 58 27.01 -23.05 12.68
CA HIS A 58 26.06 -23.63 13.63
C HIS A 58 26.23 -23.04 15.04
N ARG A 59 25.13 -22.96 15.80
CA ARG A 59 25.10 -22.33 17.13
C ARG A 59 25.98 -23.03 18.17
N ASP A 60 26.14 -24.34 18.08
CA ASP A 60 26.99 -25.13 18.97
C ASP A 60 28.47 -24.76 18.87
N LEU A 61 28.88 -24.14 17.75
CA LEU A 61 30.25 -23.66 17.53
C LEU A 61 30.49 -22.22 17.99
N GLU A 62 29.45 -21.46 18.35
CA GLU A 62 29.57 -20.02 18.62
C GLU A 62 30.45 -19.68 19.84
N ILE A 63 30.54 -20.55 20.83
CA ILE A 63 31.44 -20.33 21.98
C ILE A 63 32.90 -20.55 21.55
N GLU A 64 33.18 -21.62 20.80
CA GLU A 64 34.54 -21.95 20.37
C GLU A 64 35.04 -20.97 19.30
N LYS A 65 34.31 -20.88 18.18
CA LYS A 65 34.63 -19.98 17.08
C LYS A 65 34.47 -18.52 17.47
N GLY A 66 33.55 -18.19 18.37
CA GLY A 66 33.35 -16.82 18.84
C GLY A 66 34.61 -16.20 19.43
N ARG A 67 35.55 -16.99 19.96
CA ARG A 67 36.85 -16.49 20.45
C ARG A 67 37.70 -15.83 19.36
N SER A 68 37.45 -16.14 18.09
CA SER A 68 38.10 -15.47 16.96
C SER A 68 37.46 -14.13 16.59
N LEU A 69 36.29 -13.77 17.13
CA LEU A 69 35.65 -12.49 16.81
C LEU A 69 36.14 -11.37 17.72
N SER A 70 36.46 -10.22 17.14
CA SER A 70 36.71 -8.99 17.91
C SER A 70 35.46 -8.53 18.68
N TYR A 71 35.65 -7.62 19.62
CA TYR A 71 34.53 -7.02 20.35
C TYR A 71 33.58 -6.24 19.44
N ALA A 72 34.12 -5.55 18.42
CA ALA A 72 33.30 -4.87 17.42
C ALA A 72 32.47 -5.85 16.57
N GLN A 73 33.07 -6.96 16.11
CA GLN A 73 32.35 -8.00 15.36
C GLN A 73 31.24 -8.63 16.20
N LYS A 74 31.49 -8.88 17.49
CA LYS A 74 30.48 -9.40 18.44
C LYS A 74 29.34 -8.40 18.66
N ALA A 75 29.65 -7.11 18.75
CA ALA A 75 28.64 -6.06 18.93
C ALA A 75 27.62 -6.08 17.78
N LEU A 76 28.06 -6.20 16.53
CA LEU A 76 27.17 -6.36 15.39
C LEU A 76 26.48 -7.73 15.37
N TYR A 77 27.25 -8.82 15.45
CA TYR A 77 26.76 -10.18 15.22
C TYR A 77 25.66 -10.59 16.22
N TYR A 78 25.87 -10.37 17.51
CA TYR A 78 24.90 -10.75 18.53
C TYR A 78 23.74 -9.75 18.64
N TRP A 79 23.99 -8.45 18.41
CA TRP A 79 22.89 -7.48 18.34
C TRP A 79 21.93 -7.80 17.18
N TRP A 80 22.44 -8.34 16.07
CA TRP A 80 21.59 -8.78 14.95
C TRP A 80 20.58 -9.87 15.34
N TYR A 81 20.92 -10.75 16.28
CA TYR A 81 19.95 -11.71 16.83
C TYR A 81 18.87 -11.03 17.63
N LEU A 82 19.21 -10.00 18.42
CA LEU A 82 18.22 -9.19 19.12
C LEU A 82 17.28 -8.51 18.13
N ASP A 83 17.84 -7.78 17.16
CA ASP A 83 17.07 -7.05 16.14
C ASP A 83 16.10 -7.96 15.37
N ALA A 84 16.58 -9.12 14.91
CA ALA A 84 15.75 -10.07 14.18
C ALA A 84 14.58 -10.62 15.02
N GLN A 85 14.76 -10.81 16.32
CA GLN A 85 13.71 -11.35 17.19
C GLN A 85 12.73 -10.27 17.66
N VAL A 86 13.25 -9.11 18.09
CA VAL A 86 12.43 -8.01 18.60
C VAL A 86 11.61 -7.38 17.47
N THR A 87 12.18 -7.21 16.28
CA THR A 87 11.43 -6.69 15.11
C THR A 87 10.31 -7.63 14.65
N ASN A 88 10.39 -8.93 14.97
CA ASN A 88 9.39 -9.92 14.56
C ASN A 88 8.33 -10.19 15.65
N GLY A 89 8.68 -10.12 16.94
CA GLY A 89 7.75 -10.43 18.03
C GLY A 89 8.14 -9.85 19.39
N GLY A 90 8.88 -8.74 19.40
CA GLY A 90 9.27 -8.04 20.61
C GLY A 90 10.30 -8.77 21.48
N PHE A 91 10.61 -8.17 22.62
CA PHE A 91 11.47 -8.78 23.64
C PHE A 91 10.90 -10.10 24.16
N VAL A 92 9.57 -10.24 24.21
CA VAL A 92 8.91 -11.50 24.60
C VAL A 92 9.37 -12.64 23.70
N GLN A 93 9.31 -12.47 22.37
CA GLN A 93 9.78 -13.48 21.42
C GLN A 93 11.29 -13.75 21.55
N PHE A 94 12.11 -12.72 21.71
CA PHE A 94 13.56 -12.88 21.90
C PHE A 94 13.88 -13.80 23.07
N TYR A 95 13.26 -13.56 24.23
CA TYR A 95 13.43 -14.42 25.39
C TYR A 95 12.76 -15.78 25.17
N TYR A 96 11.53 -15.84 24.64
CA TYR A 96 10.83 -17.10 24.40
C TYR A 96 11.65 -18.08 23.55
N ASN A 97 12.29 -17.59 22.48
CA ASN A 97 13.12 -18.38 21.57
C ASN A 97 14.53 -18.72 22.11
N GLY A 98 14.79 -18.45 23.39
CA GLY A 98 15.99 -18.93 24.08
C GLY A 98 17.27 -18.16 23.76
N TYR A 99 17.17 -16.88 23.40
CA TYR A 99 18.33 -16.02 23.15
C TYR A 99 18.89 -15.34 24.42
N ASP A 100 18.34 -15.65 25.60
CA ASP A 100 18.83 -15.16 26.90
C ASP A 100 20.34 -15.35 27.14
N PRO A 101 21.01 -16.41 26.64
CA PRO A 101 22.46 -16.56 26.83
C PRO A 101 23.30 -15.45 26.18
N TYR A 102 22.79 -14.77 25.15
CA TYR A 102 23.53 -13.74 24.42
C TYR A 102 23.40 -12.34 25.04
N VAL A 103 22.47 -12.13 25.97
CA VAL A 103 22.12 -10.81 26.51
C VAL A 103 23.32 -10.08 27.11
N SER A 104 24.15 -10.77 27.90
CA SER A 104 25.38 -10.21 28.46
C SER A 104 26.32 -9.71 27.36
N THR A 105 26.48 -10.49 26.29
CA THR A 105 27.37 -10.18 25.17
C THR A 105 26.86 -9.02 24.34
N ILE A 106 25.54 -8.97 24.09
CA ILE A 106 24.88 -7.86 23.40
C ILE A 106 25.07 -6.56 24.19
N ILE A 107 24.81 -6.58 25.51
CA ILE A 107 24.99 -5.41 26.38
C ILE A 107 26.44 -4.93 26.33
N ARG A 108 27.41 -5.83 26.52
CA ARG A 108 28.84 -5.49 26.49
C ARG A 108 29.30 -4.99 25.13
N GLY A 109 28.79 -5.57 24.04
CA GLY A 109 29.07 -5.13 22.68
C GLY A 109 28.58 -3.72 22.43
N LEU A 110 27.34 -3.41 22.81
CA LEU A 110 26.78 -2.07 22.71
C LEU A 110 27.53 -1.06 23.57
N GLU A 111 27.89 -1.42 24.80
CA GLU A 111 28.70 -0.55 25.67
C GLU A 111 30.09 -0.28 25.09
N TYR A 112 30.71 -1.30 24.50
CA TYR A 112 32.03 -1.23 23.87
C TYR A 112 32.06 -0.23 22.72
N ILE A 113 31.03 -0.24 21.86
CA ILE A 113 30.89 0.74 20.76
C ILE A 113 30.31 2.08 21.21
N GLY A 114 30.02 2.25 22.51
CA GLY A 114 29.53 3.50 23.09
C GLY A 114 28.00 3.70 23.09
N ASP A 115 27.19 2.70 22.69
CA ASP A 115 25.73 2.77 22.74
C ASP A 115 25.17 2.41 24.13
N GLN A 116 25.38 3.32 25.09
CA GLN A 116 24.89 3.19 26.46
C GLN A 116 23.36 3.21 26.56
N GLN A 117 22.69 3.86 25.60
CA GLN A 117 21.24 4.03 25.59
C GLN A 117 20.54 2.70 25.31
N MET A 118 20.90 2.05 24.20
CA MET A 118 20.34 0.75 23.84
C MET A 118 20.76 -0.34 24.84
N ALA A 119 22.01 -0.32 25.31
CA ALA A 119 22.47 -1.21 26.38
C ALA A 119 21.61 -1.06 27.65
N GLY A 120 21.26 0.18 28.01
CA GLY A 120 20.38 0.49 29.13
C GLY A 120 18.95 -0.05 28.96
N LEU A 121 18.40 0.01 27.74
CA LEU A 121 17.10 -0.56 27.40
C LEU A 121 17.11 -2.09 27.58
N ILE A 122 18.12 -2.76 27.02
CA ILE A 122 18.26 -4.22 27.09
C ILE A 122 18.48 -4.68 28.54
N LYS A 123 19.23 -3.92 29.35
CA LYS A 123 19.35 -4.17 30.81
C LYS A 123 18.02 -4.05 31.56
N LYS A 124 17.09 -3.21 31.11
CA LYS A 124 15.73 -3.15 31.68
C LYS A 124 14.95 -4.41 31.29
N ALA A 125 15.00 -4.78 30.01
CA ALA A 125 14.35 -5.99 29.51
C ALA A 125 14.86 -7.25 30.23
N ASP A 126 16.18 -7.41 30.40
CA ASP A 126 16.79 -8.56 31.10
C ASP A 126 16.35 -8.63 32.57
N ARG A 127 16.22 -7.49 33.25
CA ARG A 127 15.70 -7.46 34.63
C ARG A 127 14.26 -7.95 34.70
N ILE A 128 13.40 -7.50 33.78
CA ILE A 128 12.01 -7.94 33.72
C ILE A 128 11.93 -9.45 33.42
N TYR A 129 12.71 -9.92 32.45
CA TYR A 129 12.79 -11.34 32.11
C TYR A 129 13.23 -12.20 33.30
N ARG A 130 14.32 -11.82 33.99
CA ARG A 130 14.83 -12.57 35.16
C ARG A 130 13.82 -12.64 36.29
N SER A 131 13.04 -11.58 36.53
CA SER A 131 11.96 -11.58 37.52
C SER A 131 10.79 -12.50 37.13
N ASN A 132 10.67 -12.88 35.85
CA ASN A 132 9.57 -13.68 35.31
C ASN A 132 10.06 -15.00 34.68
N GLN A 133 11.24 -15.49 35.05
CA GLN A 133 11.88 -16.63 34.40
C GLN A 133 11.04 -17.93 34.48
N ALA A 134 10.38 -18.16 35.62
CA ALA A 134 9.49 -19.31 35.82
C ALA A 134 8.27 -19.27 34.88
N LEU A 135 7.72 -18.08 34.62
CA LEU A 135 6.62 -17.90 33.68
C LEU A 135 7.08 -18.18 32.25
N MET A 136 8.25 -17.68 31.85
CA MET A 136 8.80 -17.92 30.52
C MET A 136 9.07 -19.41 30.27
N GLU A 137 9.66 -20.11 31.25
CA GLU A 137 9.95 -21.54 31.10
C GLU A 137 8.67 -22.36 30.98
N LYS A 138 7.66 -22.04 31.81
CA LYS A 138 6.33 -22.65 31.70
C LYS A 138 5.73 -22.43 30.30
N ALA A 139 5.83 -21.22 29.77
CA ALA A 139 5.28 -20.89 28.45
C ALA A 139 5.96 -21.64 27.30
N ARG A 140 7.27 -21.91 27.40
CA ARG A 140 8.00 -22.73 26.42
C ARG A 140 7.61 -24.21 26.48
N THR A 141 7.27 -24.72 27.66
CA THR A 141 6.90 -26.14 27.84
C THR A 141 5.43 -26.43 27.57
N GLU A 142 4.54 -25.46 27.79
CA GLU A 142 3.07 -25.62 27.66
C GLU A 142 2.49 -24.87 26.44
N GLU A 143 3.33 -24.35 25.53
CA GLU A 143 2.95 -23.66 24.28
C GLU A 143 1.97 -22.47 24.46
N LEU A 144 2.15 -21.67 25.51
CA LEU A 144 1.27 -20.53 25.87
C LEU A 144 1.52 -19.24 25.05
N PHE A 145 2.07 -19.33 23.84
CA PHE A 145 2.74 -18.20 23.16
C PHE A 145 1.81 -17.07 22.67
N GLU A 146 0.65 -17.38 22.07
CA GLU A 146 -0.02 -16.42 21.18
C GLU A 146 -0.87 -15.30 21.83
N SER A 147 -1.20 -15.34 23.13
CA SER A 147 -1.93 -14.23 23.76
C SER A 147 -1.65 -14.03 25.26
N ASP A 148 -1.71 -15.11 26.04
CA ASP A 148 -1.56 -15.04 27.50
C ASP A 148 -0.14 -14.63 27.95
N LEU A 149 0.90 -14.96 27.17
CA LEU A 149 2.28 -14.61 27.51
C LEU A 149 2.58 -13.12 27.33
N TYR A 150 2.10 -12.52 26.24
CA TYR A 150 2.33 -11.10 25.95
C TYR A 150 1.61 -10.21 26.96
N ASP A 151 0.38 -10.54 27.33
CA ASP A 151 -0.40 -9.81 28.34
C ASP A 151 0.28 -9.87 29.71
N ARG A 152 0.77 -11.05 30.11
CA ARG A 152 1.46 -11.23 31.40
C ARG A 152 2.85 -10.61 31.45
N LEU A 153 3.46 -10.36 30.29
CA LEU A 153 4.75 -9.72 30.15
C LEU A 153 4.64 -8.33 29.52
N GLU A 154 3.55 -7.61 29.79
CA GLU A 154 3.31 -6.24 29.30
C GLU A 154 4.51 -5.31 29.54
N GLY A 155 5.25 -5.50 30.64
CA GLY A 155 6.46 -4.74 30.94
C GLY A 155 7.59 -4.90 29.91
N LEU A 156 7.69 -6.06 29.24
CA LEU A 156 8.59 -6.25 28.09
C LEU A 156 8.00 -5.61 26.83
N SER A 157 6.70 -5.80 26.58
CA SER A 157 6.02 -5.24 25.42
C SER A 157 6.13 -3.70 25.36
N ARG A 158 6.05 -3.03 26.51
CA ARG A 158 6.25 -1.57 26.60
C ARG A 158 7.66 -1.09 26.24
N LEU A 159 8.65 -1.99 26.21
CA LEU A 159 10.02 -1.65 25.79
C LEU A 159 10.23 -1.82 24.28
N ASP A 160 9.33 -2.52 23.58
CA ASP A 160 9.42 -2.76 22.15
C ASP A 160 9.32 -1.46 21.35
N ASP A 161 8.38 -0.58 21.71
CA ASP A 161 8.23 0.73 21.07
C ASP A 161 9.52 1.57 21.16
N GLN A 162 10.15 1.59 22.35
CA GLN A 162 11.43 2.27 22.56
C GLN A 162 12.55 1.63 21.74
N TYR A 163 12.50 0.31 21.55
CA TYR A 163 13.46 -0.38 20.69
C TYR A 163 13.28 0.04 19.22
N TYR A 164 12.04 0.02 18.71
CA TYR A 164 11.74 0.38 17.32
C TYR A 164 12.14 1.82 17.00
N GLU A 165 11.92 2.75 17.94
CA GLU A 165 12.35 4.14 17.79
C GLU A 165 13.88 4.30 17.72
N TRP A 166 14.64 3.43 18.40
CA TRP A 166 16.08 3.63 18.60
C TRP A 166 16.97 2.70 17.76
N LYS A 167 16.44 1.59 17.22
CA LYS A 167 17.26 0.58 16.53
C LYS A 167 18.07 1.14 15.36
N ASP A 168 17.53 2.10 14.61
CA ASP A 168 18.22 2.71 13.46
C ASP A 168 19.40 3.60 13.93
N GLN A 169 19.24 4.28 15.08
CA GLN A 169 20.33 5.03 15.71
C GLN A 169 21.43 4.09 16.24
N THR A 170 21.03 2.94 16.80
CA THR A 170 21.98 1.90 17.21
C THR A 170 22.75 1.35 16.00
N MET A 171 22.07 1.05 14.89
CA MET A 171 22.72 0.62 13.66
C MET A 171 23.70 1.68 13.13
N ALA A 172 23.33 2.96 13.16
CA ALA A 172 24.25 4.06 12.79
C ALA A 172 25.48 4.16 13.70
N ARG A 173 25.33 3.91 15.01
CA ARG A 173 26.46 3.86 15.96
C ARG A 173 27.37 2.67 15.69
N ILE A 174 26.80 1.49 15.45
CA ILE A 174 27.55 0.28 15.06
C ILE A 174 28.33 0.56 13.77
N GLU A 175 27.66 1.07 12.71
CA GLU A 175 28.32 1.43 11.45
C GLU A 175 29.47 2.41 11.68
N SER A 176 29.24 3.50 12.41
CA SER A 176 30.27 4.51 12.69
C SER A 176 31.48 3.92 13.42
N TYR A 177 31.25 3.04 14.39
CA TYR A 177 32.34 2.37 15.12
C TYR A 177 33.13 1.46 14.18
N LEU A 178 32.44 0.59 13.42
CA LEU A 178 33.07 -0.38 12.51
C LEU A 178 33.86 0.32 11.40
N LYS A 179 33.34 1.41 10.82
CA LYS A 179 34.05 2.20 9.83
C LYS A 179 35.30 2.86 10.41
N SER A 180 35.25 3.37 11.64
CA SER A 180 36.42 3.98 12.28
C SER A 180 37.46 2.99 12.82
N HIS A 181 37.10 1.71 12.95
CA HIS A 181 37.97 0.64 13.47
C HIS A 181 38.06 -0.57 12.52
N PRO A 182 38.41 -0.38 11.23
CA PRO A 182 38.35 -1.45 10.23
C PRO A 182 39.22 -2.66 10.58
N ALA A 183 40.32 -2.45 11.30
CA ALA A 183 41.21 -3.50 11.76
C ALA A 183 40.55 -4.50 12.72
N GLU A 184 39.45 -4.11 13.40
CA GLU A 184 38.65 -5.04 14.20
C GLU A 184 37.68 -5.87 13.35
N VAL A 185 37.42 -5.47 12.11
CA VAL A 185 36.27 -5.93 11.33
C VAL A 185 36.68 -6.87 10.21
N GLY A 186 37.72 -6.54 9.45
CA GLY A 186 38.18 -7.31 8.31
C GLY A 186 39.26 -6.60 7.51
N VAL A 187 39.59 -7.19 6.37
CA VAL A 187 40.54 -6.65 5.38
C VAL A 187 39.85 -6.56 4.03
N ASP A 188 40.44 -5.82 3.09
CA ASP A 188 39.90 -5.72 1.73
C ASP A 188 40.03 -7.06 0.97
N GLU A 189 39.49 -7.10 -0.24
CA GLU A 189 39.52 -8.29 -1.11
C GLU A 189 40.95 -8.77 -1.47
N HIS A 190 41.95 -7.91 -1.31
CA HIS A 190 43.37 -8.21 -1.53
C HIS A 190 44.11 -8.60 -0.24
N GLY A 191 43.46 -8.47 0.93
CA GLY A 191 44.06 -8.75 2.23
C GLY A 191 44.72 -7.53 2.89
N GLU A 192 44.50 -6.33 2.36
CA GLU A 192 45.07 -5.08 2.88
C GLU A 192 44.10 -4.36 3.84
N PRO A 193 44.60 -3.56 4.79
CA PRO A 193 43.76 -2.73 5.64
C PRO A 193 42.95 -1.68 4.85
N PHE A 194 41.76 -1.33 5.34
CA PHE A 194 40.96 -0.25 4.75
C PHE A 194 41.61 1.12 4.99
N ASP A 195 42.12 1.73 3.92
CA ASP A 195 42.65 3.10 3.92
C ASP A 195 41.55 4.13 3.63
N HIS A 196 41.25 4.97 4.61
CA HIS A 196 40.24 6.03 4.49
C HIS A 196 40.67 7.18 3.55
N ASN A 197 41.96 7.28 3.19
CA ASN A 197 42.45 8.25 2.22
C ASN A 197 42.50 7.68 0.80
N TYR A 198 42.04 6.44 0.61
CA TYR A 198 42.04 5.80 -0.69
C TYR A 198 41.27 6.63 -1.72
N SER A 199 41.90 6.83 -2.87
CA SER A 199 41.30 7.45 -4.04
C SER A 199 41.57 6.58 -5.26
N GLY A 200 40.52 6.15 -5.94
CA GLY A 200 40.64 5.22 -7.07
C GLY A 200 39.34 4.51 -7.43
N PRO A 201 39.37 3.71 -8.51
CA PRO A 201 38.19 2.99 -8.98
C PRO A 201 37.85 1.82 -8.04
N CYS A 202 36.55 1.62 -7.82
CA CYS A 202 35.99 0.49 -7.10
C CYS A 202 34.92 -0.19 -7.95
N ARG A 203 34.77 -1.50 -7.75
CA ARG A 203 33.70 -2.28 -8.37
C ARG A 203 33.18 -3.38 -7.46
N THR A 204 31.93 -3.76 -7.69
CA THR A 204 31.33 -5.01 -7.21
C THR A 204 30.97 -5.87 -8.41
N ALA A 205 30.89 -7.19 -8.22
CA ALA A 205 30.61 -8.14 -9.29
C ALA A 205 29.49 -9.12 -8.90
N TYR A 206 28.77 -9.59 -9.90
CA TYR A 206 27.85 -10.72 -9.78
C TYR A 206 28.61 -12.04 -9.55
N PRO A 207 27.92 -13.14 -9.16
CA PRO A 207 28.56 -14.45 -8.97
C PRO A 207 29.27 -15.01 -10.20
N ASP A 208 28.86 -14.60 -11.41
CA ASP A 208 29.50 -14.97 -12.68
C ASP A 208 30.74 -14.11 -13.02
N GLY A 209 31.04 -13.12 -12.18
CA GLY A 209 32.18 -12.19 -12.34
C GLY A 209 31.90 -10.96 -13.19
N SER A 210 30.68 -10.81 -13.75
CA SER A 210 30.29 -9.59 -14.46
C SER A 210 30.15 -8.41 -13.50
N ASP A 211 30.44 -7.20 -13.99
CA ASP A 211 30.36 -5.98 -13.17
C ASP A 211 28.92 -5.72 -12.73
N GLN A 212 28.71 -5.55 -11.43
CA GLN A 212 27.41 -5.19 -10.86
C GLN A 212 27.34 -3.69 -10.57
N THR A 213 28.39 -3.13 -9.96
CA THR A 213 28.49 -1.69 -9.67
C THR A 213 29.91 -1.21 -9.93
N VAL A 214 30.08 -0.06 -10.56
CA VAL A 214 31.39 0.59 -10.80
C VAL A 214 31.31 2.06 -10.40
N PHE A 215 32.33 2.55 -9.69
CA PHE A 215 32.40 3.94 -9.22
C PHE A 215 33.83 4.33 -8.84
N THR A 216 34.05 5.60 -8.48
CA THR A 216 35.33 6.10 -7.97
C THR A 216 35.17 6.59 -6.54
N LEU A 217 36.19 6.32 -5.72
CA LEU A 217 36.35 6.94 -4.41
C LEU A 217 37.34 8.10 -4.50
N GLU A 218 37.06 9.19 -3.79
CA GLU A 218 37.99 10.26 -3.46
C GLU A 218 38.02 10.40 -1.94
N ASN A 219 39.19 10.15 -1.32
CA ASN A 219 39.37 10.13 0.14
C ASN A 219 38.30 9.31 0.88
N GLY A 220 38.07 8.07 0.41
CA GLY A 220 37.11 7.14 1.02
C GLY A 220 35.63 7.50 0.80
N GLN A 221 35.32 8.51 0.00
CA GLN A 221 33.94 8.92 -0.33
C GLN A 221 33.66 8.72 -1.82
N VAL A 222 32.44 8.31 -2.18
CA VAL A 222 32.05 8.20 -3.59
C VAL A 222 32.04 9.59 -4.22
N ASP A 223 32.78 9.79 -5.31
CA ASP A 223 32.81 11.04 -6.06
C ASP A 223 32.74 10.77 -7.57
N GLY A 224 31.87 11.52 -8.26
CA GLY A 224 31.54 11.29 -9.67
C GLY A 224 30.40 10.28 -9.86
N TRP A 225 30.41 9.56 -10.98
CA TRP A 225 29.34 8.64 -11.34
C TRP A 225 29.50 7.28 -10.65
N LEU A 226 28.44 6.88 -9.97
CA LEU A 226 28.22 5.49 -9.62
C LEU A 226 27.31 4.86 -10.67
N GLN A 227 27.73 3.73 -11.23
CA GLN A 227 27.03 3.01 -12.29
C GLN A 227 26.67 1.61 -11.80
N ARG A 228 25.44 1.17 -12.04
CA ARG A 228 24.97 -0.20 -11.79
C ARG A 228 24.55 -0.84 -13.09
N PHE A 229 24.79 -2.12 -13.22
CA PHE A 229 24.52 -2.89 -14.43
C PHE A 229 23.57 -4.04 -14.12
N TYR A 230 22.82 -4.48 -15.11
CA TYR A 230 22.10 -5.75 -15.10
C TYR A 230 23.10 -6.92 -15.23
N PRO A 231 22.69 -8.17 -14.90
CA PRO A 231 23.57 -9.34 -15.04
C PRO A 231 24.09 -9.59 -16.47
N ASP A 232 23.40 -9.08 -17.49
CA ASP A 232 23.83 -9.14 -18.90
C ASP A 232 24.83 -8.03 -19.29
N GLY A 233 25.19 -7.14 -18.35
CA GLY A 233 26.11 -6.03 -18.55
C GLY A 233 25.47 -4.74 -19.08
N ILE A 234 24.16 -4.70 -19.27
CA ILE A 234 23.46 -3.48 -19.69
C ILE A 234 23.42 -2.49 -18.52
N LEU A 235 23.73 -1.22 -18.78
CA LEU A 235 23.69 -0.17 -17.75
C LEU A 235 22.24 -0.05 -17.23
N GLN A 236 22.04 -0.26 -15.94
CA GLN A 236 20.74 -0.19 -15.27
C GLN A 236 20.47 1.21 -14.72
N GLU A 237 21.47 1.78 -14.05
CA GLU A 237 21.35 3.05 -13.34
C GLU A 237 22.70 3.74 -13.27
N LYS A 238 22.70 5.08 -13.33
CA LYS A 238 23.84 5.87 -12.88
C LYS A 238 23.40 7.07 -12.05
N VAL A 239 24.08 7.30 -10.93
CA VAL A 239 23.81 8.40 -9.99
C VAL A 239 25.10 9.19 -9.80
N HIS A 240 25.02 10.51 -9.91
CA HIS A 240 26.18 11.37 -9.72
C HIS A 240 26.30 11.81 -8.26
N TYR A 241 27.45 11.56 -7.66
CA TYR A 241 27.81 11.94 -6.30
C TYR A 241 28.84 13.07 -6.30
N ILE A 242 28.74 13.95 -5.31
CA ILE A 242 29.75 14.95 -4.98
C ILE A 242 30.12 14.71 -3.52
N LYS A 243 31.36 14.26 -3.27
CA LYS A 243 31.91 14.00 -1.92
C LYS A 243 30.97 13.17 -1.03
N GLY A 244 30.54 12.03 -1.54
CA GLY A 244 29.66 11.08 -0.85
C GLY A 244 28.17 11.45 -0.84
N THR A 245 27.79 12.64 -1.33
CA THR A 245 26.38 13.09 -1.37
C THR A 245 25.82 13.02 -2.78
N PRO A 246 24.62 12.43 -3.01
CA PRO A 246 23.97 12.47 -4.32
C PRO A 246 23.74 13.91 -4.77
N SER A 247 24.23 14.27 -5.96
CA SER A 247 24.06 15.61 -6.53
C SER A 247 22.65 15.87 -7.09
N GLY A 248 21.82 14.83 -7.19
CA GLY A 248 20.49 14.86 -7.79
C GLY A 248 20.44 14.46 -9.28
N ALA A 249 21.57 14.50 -9.99
CA ALA A 249 21.63 14.00 -11.37
C ALA A 249 21.64 12.47 -11.42
N LYS A 250 20.78 11.89 -12.25
CA LYS A 250 20.53 10.45 -12.32
C LYS A 250 20.04 10.03 -13.71
N GLU A 251 20.41 8.83 -14.14
CA GLU A 251 19.79 8.14 -15.26
C GLU A 251 19.45 6.68 -14.88
N GLU A 252 18.34 6.17 -15.39
CA GLU A 252 17.91 4.77 -15.30
C GLU A 252 17.55 4.26 -16.69
N PHE A 253 17.74 2.97 -16.92
CA PHE A 253 17.52 2.32 -18.21
C PHE A 253 16.67 1.06 -18.04
N TYR A 254 15.99 0.66 -19.11
CA TYR A 254 15.33 -0.63 -19.23
C TYR A 254 16.35 -1.75 -19.52
N GLU A 255 15.94 -3.01 -19.35
CA GLU A 255 16.77 -4.18 -19.71
C GLU A 255 17.10 -4.23 -21.20
N ASN A 256 16.35 -3.56 -22.07
CA ASN A 256 16.69 -3.42 -23.49
C ASN A 256 17.74 -2.33 -23.77
N GLY A 257 18.23 -1.62 -22.74
CA GLY A 257 19.21 -0.54 -22.83
C GLY A 257 18.64 0.84 -23.16
N ASN A 258 17.33 0.96 -23.41
CA ASN A 258 16.70 2.26 -23.63
C ASN A 258 16.63 3.06 -22.33
N LEU A 259 16.83 4.38 -22.43
CA LEU A 259 16.68 5.29 -21.30
C LEU A 259 15.24 5.20 -20.79
N LYS A 260 15.08 4.99 -19.50
CA LYS A 260 13.80 4.89 -18.79
C LYS A 260 13.46 6.19 -18.09
N TYR A 261 14.46 6.77 -17.44
CA TYR A 261 14.29 7.96 -16.62
C TYR A 261 15.59 8.75 -16.52
N ARG A 262 15.48 10.08 -16.48
CA ARG A 262 16.61 10.99 -16.29
C ARG A 262 16.23 12.19 -15.43
N VAL A 263 17.16 12.62 -14.60
CA VAL A 263 17.13 13.90 -13.86
C VAL A 263 18.35 14.73 -14.25
N GLU A 264 18.10 15.94 -14.74
CA GLU A 264 19.12 16.96 -15.00
C GLU A 264 18.88 18.18 -14.08
N ASN A 265 19.95 18.69 -13.47
CA ASN A 265 19.86 19.90 -12.65
C ASN A 265 20.06 21.14 -13.54
N ASP A 266 19.11 22.07 -13.52
CA ASP A 266 19.25 23.42 -14.05
C ASP A 266 19.55 24.40 -12.90
N ALA A 267 20.84 24.64 -12.70
CA ALA A 267 21.31 25.55 -11.65
C ALA A 267 20.88 27.00 -11.88
N ALA A 268 20.67 27.44 -13.13
CA ALA A 268 20.29 28.81 -13.44
C ALA A 268 18.84 29.09 -13.01
N GLN A 269 17.96 28.09 -13.15
CA GLN A 269 16.56 28.19 -12.76
C GLN A 269 16.25 27.60 -11.37
N GLN A 270 17.26 27.02 -10.69
CA GLN A 270 17.09 26.23 -9.46
C GLN A 270 16.03 25.12 -9.61
N GLN A 271 16.07 24.44 -10.76
CA GLN A 271 15.11 23.42 -11.13
C GLN A 271 15.79 22.08 -11.41
N GLN A 272 15.02 21.01 -11.23
CA GLN A 272 15.33 19.68 -11.71
C GLN A 272 14.38 19.32 -12.84
N LYS A 273 14.96 18.93 -13.97
CA LYS A 273 14.22 18.47 -15.13
C LYS A 273 14.13 16.95 -15.08
N HIS A 274 12.94 16.44 -14.83
CA HIS A 274 12.64 15.02 -14.82
C HIS A 274 12.08 14.58 -16.16
N GLN A 275 12.65 13.53 -16.75
CA GLN A 275 12.28 13.00 -18.05
C GLN A 275 12.04 11.50 -17.94
N TRP A 276 10.85 11.05 -18.31
CA TRP A 276 10.48 9.64 -18.40
C TRP A 276 10.29 9.26 -19.85
N TYR A 277 10.58 8.00 -20.16
CA TYR A 277 10.51 7.44 -21.50
C TYR A 277 9.81 6.10 -21.46
N TYR A 278 9.09 5.79 -22.53
CA TYR A 278 8.56 4.46 -22.77
C TYR A 278 9.69 3.48 -23.11
N GLU A 279 9.42 2.18 -22.96
CA GLU A 279 10.39 1.13 -23.27
C GLU A 279 10.81 1.11 -24.75
N ASN A 280 9.98 1.66 -25.64
CA ASN A 280 10.30 1.88 -27.06
C ASN A 280 11.24 3.07 -27.33
N GLY A 281 11.65 3.80 -26.29
CA GLY A 281 12.54 4.95 -26.35
C GLY A 281 11.86 6.30 -26.62
N HIS A 282 10.56 6.33 -26.89
CA HIS A 282 9.83 7.59 -27.03
C HIS A 282 9.68 8.31 -25.68
N PRO A 283 9.68 9.65 -25.66
CA PRO A 283 9.38 10.39 -24.45
C PRO A 283 7.99 10.00 -23.94
N GLN A 284 7.86 9.89 -22.62
CA GLN A 284 6.59 9.65 -21.94
C GLN A 284 6.15 10.92 -21.22
N LYS A 285 7.07 11.54 -20.49
CA LYS A 285 6.76 12.68 -19.63
C LYS A 285 7.98 13.56 -19.40
N LEU A 286 7.73 14.86 -19.28
CA LEU A 286 8.66 15.89 -18.86
C LEU A 286 8.01 16.67 -17.72
N GLU A 287 8.71 16.83 -16.61
CA GLU A 287 8.26 17.61 -15.47
C GLU A 287 9.45 18.34 -14.84
N CYS A 288 9.36 19.67 -14.76
CA CYS A 288 10.32 20.46 -14.00
C CYS A 288 9.87 20.61 -12.53
N LYS A 289 10.82 20.55 -11.61
CA LYS A 289 10.60 20.68 -10.16
C LYS A 289 11.55 21.68 -9.53
N ASN A 290 11.09 22.41 -8.52
CA ASN A 290 11.95 23.26 -7.71
C ASN A 290 12.92 22.40 -6.87
N MET A 291 14.22 22.72 -6.88
CA MET A 291 15.24 21.94 -6.16
C MET A 291 15.14 22.01 -4.63
N LEU A 292 14.52 23.06 -4.08
CA LEU A 292 14.40 23.26 -2.64
C LEU A 292 13.13 22.62 -2.08
N THR A 293 11.98 22.76 -2.77
CA THR A 293 10.69 22.26 -2.28
C THR A 293 10.29 20.90 -2.85
N GLY A 294 10.85 20.52 -4.01
CA GLY A 294 10.43 19.32 -4.74
C GLY A 294 9.08 19.46 -5.45
N ASP A 295 8.48 20.65 -5.44
CA ASP A 295 7.20 20.92 -6.11
C ASP A 295 7.39 21.16 -7.61
N ARG A 296 6.34 20.92 -8.39
CA ARG A 296 6.32 21.23 -9.82
C ARG A 296 6.52 22.72 -10.05
N ALA A 297 7.42 23.06 -10.96
CA ALA A 297 7.69 24.44 -11.38
C ALA A 297 8.38 24.40 -12.75
N GLY A 298 7.81 25.06 -13.74
CA GLY A 298 8.31 25.13 -15.12
C GLY A 298 7.55 24.23 -16.10
N ASP A 299 8.26 23.78 -17.11
CA ASP A 299 7.72 23.05 -18.25
C ASP A 299 7.11 21.70 -17.85
N PHE A 300 5.96 21.40 -18.46
CA PHE A 300 5.31 20.11 -18.37
C PHE A 300 4.89 19.64 -19.75
N ARG A 301 5.22 18.38 -20.07
CA ARG A 301 4.75 17.72 -21.29
C ARG A 301 4.51 16.25 -21.04
N GLU A 302 3.51 15.70 -21.71
CA GLU A 302 3.24 14.26 -21.76
C GLU A 302 3.05 13.86 -23.22
N TRP A 303 3.46 12.64 -23.54
CA TRP A 303 3.39 12.08 -24.88
C TRP A 303 2.67 10.73 -24.83
N TYR A 304 2.03 10.39 -25.94
CA TYR A 304 1.55 9.05 -26.18
C TYR A 304 2.72 8.11 -26.51
N GLU A 305 2.51 6.80 -26.34
CA GLU A 305 3.52 5.78 -26.63
C GLU A 305 3.97 5.77 -28.09
N ASN A 306 3.14 6.26 -29.02
CA ASN A 306 3.49 6.46 -30.42
C ASN A 306 4.41 7.68 -30.68
N GLY A 307 4.82 8.41 -29.64
CA GLY A 307 5.73 9.55 -29.69
C GLY A 307 5.05 10.89 -29.95
N GLN A 308 3.73 10.92 -30.15
CA GLN A 308 3.00 12.18 -30.36
C GLN A 308 2.75 12.90 -29.03
N LEU A 309 2.80 14.23 -29.05
CA LEU A 309 2.52 15.04 -27.87
C LEU A 309 1.06 14.84 -27.45
N ALA A 310 0.82 14.42 -26.21
CA ALA A 310 -0.52 14.28 -25.65
C ALA A 310 -0.95 15.56 -24.95
N LYS A 311 -0.01 16.22 -24.27
CA LYS A 311 -0.31 17.35 -23.38
C LYS A 311 0.90 18.25 -23.18
N SER A 312 0.67 19.55 -23.04
CA SER A 312 1.72 20.49 -22.65
C SER A 312 1.20 21.70 -21.88
N GLY A 313 2.01 22.23 -20.98
CA GLY A 313 1.78 23.50 -20.30
C GLY A 313 2.89 23.88 -19.33
N TYR A 314 2.60 24.83 -18.43
CA TYR A 314 3.57 25.35 -17.46
C TYR A 314 2.97 25.38 -16.05
N PHE A 315 3.78 24.97 -15.07
CA PHE A 315 3.45 25.06 -13.64
C PHE A 315 4.23 26.19 -12.98
N VAL A 316 3.57 26.95 -12.10
CA VAL A 316 4.23 27.95 -11.23
C VAL A 316 4.55 27.33 -9.88
N SER A 317 3.68 26.44 -9.41
CA SER A 317 3.81 25.72 -8.14
C SER A 317 3.11 24.37 -8.22
N LYS A 318 3.07 23.64 -7.09
CA LYS A 318 2.40 22.34 -6.96
C LYS A 318 0.97 22.29 -7.53
N PHE A 319 0.20 23.37 -7.38
CA PHE A 319 -1.21 23.42 -7.77
C PHE A 319 -1.54 24.49 -8.82
N GLU A 320 -0.61 25.40 -9.09
CA GLU A 320 -0.85 26.54 -9.97
C GLU A 320 -0.22 26.35 -11.35
N ARG A 321 -0.99 26.69 -12.38
CA ARG A 321 -0.59 26.65 -13.78
C ARG A 321 -0.63 28.05 -14.37
N THR A 322 0.15 28.27 -15.41
CA THR A 322 0.14 29.54 -16.15
C THR A 322 0.37 29.29 -17.64
N GLY A 323 -0.07 30.23 -18.47
CA GLY A 323 0.16 30.19 -19.90
C GLY A 323 -0.64 29.11 -20.63
N PRO A 324 -0.23 28.75 -21.86
CA PRO A 324 -1.00 27.85 -22.71
C PRO A 324 -1.07 26.44 -22.13
N TRP A 325 -2.25 25.82 -22.29
CA TRP A 325 -2.51 24.43 -21.96
C TRP A 325 -3.10 23.73 -23.18
N LEU A 326 -2.34 22.79 -23.72
CA LEU A 326 -2.67 22.13 -24.97
C LEU A 326 -2.87 20.65 -24.71
N GLU A 327 -3.90 20.07 -25.31
CA GLU A 327 -4.13 18.63 -25.34
C GLU A 327 -4.40 18.17 -26.76
N TYR A 328 -3.96 16.97 -27.10
CA TYR A 328 -4.03 16.39 -28.43
C TYR A 328 -4.63 14.99 -28.37
N TYR A 329 -5.07 14.49 -29.51
CA TYR A 329 -5.45 13.09 -29.70
C TYR A 329 -4.25 12.20 -30.00
N PRO A 330 -4.37 10.86 -29.84
CA PRO A 330 -3.32 9.91 -30.19
C PRO A 330 -2.93 9.86 -31.67
N ASP A 331 -3.58 10.62 -32.55
CA ASP A 331 -3.17 10.79 -33.95
C ASP A 331 -2.50 12.15 -34.22
N GLY A 332 -2.37 13.00 -33.19
CA GLY A 332 -1.67 14.28 -33.22
C GLY A 332 -2.58 15.46 -33.55
N ARG A 333 -3.88 15.22 -33.82
CA ARG A 333 -4.85 16.30 -33.97
C ARG A 333 -5.05 17.04 -32.65
N GLN A 334 -5.27 18.34 -32.72
CA GLN A 334 -5.59 19.14 -31.53
C GLN A 334 -6.92 18.68 -30.94
N LYS A 335 -6.97 18.56 -29.61
CA LYS A 335 -8.17 18.25 -28.84
C LYS A 335 -8.63 19.47 -28.07
N ILE A 336 -7.72 20.12 -27.35
CA ILE A 336 -7.99 21.30 -26.53
C ILE A 336 -6.88 22.32 -26.73
N VAL A 337 -7.29 23.58 -26.88
CA VAL A 337 -6.44 24.76 -26.68
C VAL A 337 -7.06 25.58 -25.56
N GLY A 338 -6.29 25.85 -24.51
CA GLY A 338 -6.70 26.73 -23.43
C GLY A 338 -5.53 27.51 -22.86
N GLU A 339 -5.81 28.40 -21.91
CA GLU A 339 -4.82 29.22 -21.25
C GLU A 339 -5.14 29.36 -19.77
N PHE A 340 -4.15 29.19 -18.91
CA PHE A 340 -4.24 29.57 -17.51
C PHE A 340 -3.73 30.99 -17.33
N LYS A 341 -4.61 31.91 -16.93
CA LYS A 341 -4.28 33.33 -16.76
C LYS A 341 -4.92 33.85 -15.47
N ASN A 342 -4.10 34.44 -14.60
CA ASN A 342 -4.53 34.96 -13.29
C ASN A 342 -5.31 33.94 -12.43
N GLY A 343 -4.91 32.65 -12.49
CA GLY A 343 -5.57 31.56 -11.76
C GLY A 343 -6.85 31.01 -12.42
N GLU A 344 -7.33 31.62 -13.51
CA GLU A 344 -8.50 31.16 -14.27
C GLU A 344 -8.08 30.32 -15.48
N TYR A 345 -8.90 29.33 -15.83
CA TYR A 345 -8.72 28.53 -17.04
C TYR A 345 -9.67 29.02 -18.14
N LEU A 346 -9.10 29.53 -19.22
CA LEU A 346 -9.81 30.01 -20.40
C LEU A 346 -9.76 28.90 -21.46
N LEU A 347 -10.86 28.18 -21.65
CA LEU A 347 -11.00 27.21 -22.73
C LEU A 347 -11.19 27.96 -24.05
N GLN A 348 -10.19 27.94 -24.93
CA GLN A 348 -10.22 28.68 -26.19
C GLN A 348 -10.86 27.85 -27.29
N ASP A 349 -10.40 26.62 -27.49
CA ASP A 349 -10.89 25.76 -28.55
C ASP A 349 -11.02 24.30 -28.11
N PHE A 350 -12.01 23.59 -28.66
CA PHE A 350 -12.20 22.16 -28.50
C PHE A 350 -12.63 21.50 -29.81
N TRP A 351 -11.96 20.41 -30.15
CA TRP A 351 -12.32 19.52 -31.25
C TRP A 351 -12.72 18.16 -30.70
N ASP A 352 -13.73 17.54 -31.31
CA ASP A 352 -14.10 16.16 -31.02
C ASP A 352 -13.20 15.14 -31.75
N GLU A 353 -13.39 13.85 -31.45
CA GLU A 353 -12.59 12.76 -32.03
C GLU A 353 -12.75 12.63 -33.55
N ASN A 354 -13.85 13.15 -34.11
CA ASN A 354 -14.11 13.15 -35.55
C ASN A 354 -13.55 14.40 -36.24
N GLY A 355 -12.95 15.32 -35.49
CA GLY A 355 -12.39 16.58 -36.00
C GLY A 355 -13.42 17.73 -36.08
N GLY A 356 -14.61 17.56 -35.52
CA GLY A 356 -15.59 18.62 -35.39
C GLY A 356 -15.10 19.69 -34.41
N HIS A 357 -14.99 20.94 -34.86
CA HIS A 357 -14.58 22.09 -34.04
C HIS A 357 -15.81 22.63 -33.29
N LEU A 358 -16.07 22.08 -32.10
CA LEU A 358 -17.33 22.31 -31.39
C LEU A 358 -17.32 23.57 -30.51
N LEU A 359 -16.14 24.01 -30.06
CA LEU A 359 -15.96 25.26 -29.33
C LEU A 359 -14.82 26.05 -29.97
N GLN A 360 -15.08 27.30 -30.32
CA GLN A 360 -14.12 28.20 -30.95
C GLN A 360 -14.04 29.53 -30.21
N ASN A 361 -12.83 29.98 -29.90
CA ASN A 361 -12.54 31.22 -29.19
C ASN A 361 -13.46 31.45 -27.97
N GLY A 362 -13.59 30.44 -27.12
CA GLY A 362 -14.36 30.52 -25.87
C GLY A 362 -15.88 30.41 -26.03
N THR A 363 -16.40 30.11 -27.21
CA THR A 363 -17.84 29.99 -27.47
C THR A 363 -18.16 28.71 -28.22
N GLY A 364 -19.17 27.97 -27.76
CA GLY A 364 -19.62 26.72 -28.37
C GLY A 364 -19.81 25.61 -27.35
N LEU A 365 -19.68 24.36 -27.79
CA LEU A 365 -19.98 23.16 -27.02
C LEU A 365 -18.69 22.41 -26.67
N TYR A 366 -18.48 22.17 -25.38
CA TYR A 366 -17.44 21.29 -24.86
C TYR A 366 -18.06 19.97 -24.40
N ILE A 367 -17.54 18.84 -24.87
CA ILE A 367 -18.05 17.51 -24.53
C ILE A 367 -16.95 16.72 -23.83
N GLN A 368 -17.29 16.11 -22.70
CA GLN A 368 -16.41 15.20 -21.98
C GLN A 368 -17.10 13.85 -21.78
N GLU A 369 -16.39 12.77 -22.11
CA GLU A 369 -16.86 11.40 -21.91
C GLU A 369 -15.86 10.64 -21.03
N SER A 370 -16.38 9.82 -20.12
CA SER A 370 -15.56 8.92 -19.29
C SER A 370 -16.30 7.65 -18.91
N THR A 371 -15.57 6.56 -18.72
CA THR A 371 -16.11 5.29 -18.21
C THR A 371 -15.63 5.11 -16.77
N ARG A 372 -16.55 5.00 -15.82
CA ARG A 372 -16.24 4.75 -14.40
C ARG A 372 -16.00 3.26 -14.14
N TYR A 373 -15.39 2.97 -12.99
CA TYR A 373 -15.24 1.61 -12.49
C TYR A 373 -16.64 0.96 -12.38
N GLY A 374 -16.81 -0.23 -12.96
CA GLY A 374 -18.12 -0.88 -13.12
C GLY A 374 -18.79 -0.71 -14.50
N GLY A 375 -18.14 -0.02 -15.45
CA GLY A 375 -18.60 0.09 -16.84
C GLY A 375 -19.60 1.21 -17.12
N GLN A 376 -20.01 1.95 -16.09
CA GLN A 376 -20.90 3.10 -16.19
C GLN A 376 -20.28 4.19 -17.06
N LYS A 377 -20.99 4.62 -18.10
CA LYS A 377 -20.59 5.67 -19.03
C LYS A 377 -21.13 7.01 -18.56
N ASN A 378 -20.25 8.00 -18.42
CA ASN A 378 -20.60 9.37 -18.10
C ASN A 378 -20.29 10.27 -19.30
N ARG A 379 -21.25 11.14 -19.64
CA ARG A 379 -21.08 12.13 -20.71
C ARG A 379 -21.56 13.49 -20.23
N GLN A 380 -20.75 14.52 -20.41
CA GLN A 380 -21.06 15.89 -20.03
C GLN A 380 -21.00 16.77 -21.26
N GLU A 381 -22.03 17.59 -21.44
CA GLU A 381 -22.13 18.64 -22.45
C GLU A 381 -22.15 19.98 -21.75
N HIS A 382 -21.21 20.86 -22.11
CA HIS A 382 -21.09 22.18 -21.55
C HIS A 382 -21.12 23.22 -22.65
N GLU A 383 -22.18 24.02 -22.69
CA GLU A 383 -22.23 25.20 -23.53
C GLU A 383 -21.41 26.34 -22.90
N TYR A 384 -20.65 27.06 -23.73
CA TYR A 384 -19.80 28.19 -23.38
C TYR A 384 -20.13 29.40 -24.24
N ARG A 385 -19.97 30.59 -23.64
CA ARG A 385 -19.95 31.87 -24.33
C ARG A 385 -18.94 32.79 -23.66
N ASP A 386 -18.09 33.43 -24.46
CA ASP A 386 -17.05 34.34 -23.99
C ASP A 386 -16.21 33.74 -22.86
N PHE A 387 -15.76 32.49 -23.02
CA PHE A 387 -14.94 31.70 -22.08
C PHE A 387 -15.65 31.27 -20.78
N HIS A 388 -16.94 31.54 -20.63
CA HIS A 388 -17.71 31.17 -19.44
C HIS A 388 -18.79 30.15 -19.78
N ARG A 389 -19.08 29.22 -18.85
CA ARG A 389 -20.25 28.34 -18.97
C ARG A 389 -21.51 29.20 -19.13
N HIS A 390 -22.27 28.93 -20.18
CA HIS A 390 -23.43 29.70 -20.58
C HIS A 390 -24.44 28.77 -21.24
N GLY A 391 -25.74 29.04 -21.12
CA GLY A 391 -26.76 28.19 -21.75
C GLY A 391 -26.91 26.85 -21.03
N GLY A 392 -27.30 25.82 -21.78
CA GLY A 392 -27.66 24.52 -21.24
C GLY A 392 -26.43 23.66 -20.94
N GLN A 393 -26.32 23.17 -19.71
CA GLN A 393 -25.34 22.16 -19.31
C GLN A 393 -26.06 20.84 -19.08
N LYS A 394 -25.52 19.73 -19.60
CA LYS A 394 -26.15 18.41 -19.46
C LYS A 394 -25.15 17.38 -19.00
N THR A 395 -25.58 16.52 -18.08
CA THR A 395 -24.84 15.33 -17.67
C THR A 395 -25.69 14.11 -17.94
N TYR A 396 -25.10 13.11 -18.56
CA TYR A 396 -25.70 11.82 -18.85
C TYR A 396 -24.96 10.73 -18.10
N SER A 397 -25.71 9.80 -17.54
CA SER A 397 -25.23 8.54 -16.95
C SER A 397 -25.85 7.40 -17.73
N ASP A 398 -25.03 6.55 -18.37
CA ASP A 398 -25.46 5.45 -19.23
C ASP A 398 -26.48 5.86 -20.30
N GLY A 399 -26.30 7.08 -20.84
CA GLY A 399 -27.20 7.66 -21.85
C GLY A 399 -28.47 8.32 -21.28
N VAL A 400 -28.77 8.14 -19.99
CA VAL A 400 -29.89 8.80 -19.31
C VAL A 400 -29.45 10.16 -18.81
N LEU A 401 -30.18 11.22 -19.16
CA LEU A 401 -29.93 12.57 -18.67
C LEU A 401 -30.13 12.58 -17.14
N SER A 402 -29.09 12.87 -16.37
CA SER A 402 -29.12 12.90 -14.90
C SER A 402 -29.13 14.32 -14.32
N LEU A 403 -28.62 15.30 -15.08
CA LEU A 403 -28.62 16.70 -14.73
C LEU A 403 -28.78 17.57 -15.98
N TYR A 404 -29.68 18.55 -15.91
CA TYR A 404 -29.75 19.70 -16.80
C TYR A 404 -29.64 20.98 -15.97
N GLN A 405 -28.83 21.94 -16.39
CA GLN A 405 -28.60 23.18 -15.64
C GLN A 405 -28.45 24.37 -16.60
N GLU A 406 -29.22 25.43 -16.36
CA GLU A 406 -29.07 26.69 -17.08
C GLU A 406 -28.05 27.60 -16.40
N MET A 407 -27.10 28.08 -17.19
CA MET A 407 -25.99 28.93 -16.74
C MET A 407 -25.99 30.26 -17.48
N GLN A 408 -25.65 31.33 -16.78
CA GLN A 408 -25.36 32.64 -17.35
C GLN A 408 -24.02 33.14 -16.80
N ASN A 409 -23.04 33.31 -17.69
CA ASN A 409 -21.72 33.87 -17.39
C ASN A 409 -21.05 33.17 -16.20
N GLY A 410 -21.05 31.84 -16.22
CA GLY A 410 -20.41 30.99 -15.23
C GLY A 410 -21.24 30.74 -13.96
N ARG A 411 -22.44 31.32 -13.83
CA ARG A 411 -23.32 31.17 -12.66
C ARG A 411 -24.65 30.51 -13.03
N GLU A 412 -25.25 29.79 -12.10
CA GLU A 412 -26.60 29.24 -12.28
C GLU A 412 -27.62 30.36 -12.46
N HIS A 413 -28.39 30.31 -13.53
CA HIS A 413 -29.43 31.28 -13.82
C HIS A 413 -30.48 30.64 -14.70
N GLY A 414 -31.71 30.53 -14.19
CA GLY A 414 -32.80 29.81 -14.86
C GLY A 414 -33.11 28.48 -14.19
N ILE A 415 -33.42 27.45 -14.97
CA ILE A 415 -33.90 26.17 -14.47
C ILE A 415 -32.75 25.17 -14.32
N THR A 416 -32.76 24.41 -13.23
CA THR A 416 -31.94 23.21 -13.03
C THR A 416 -32.84 22.02 -12.74
N ARG A 417 -32.62 20.92 -13.44
CA ARG A 417 -33.38 19.67 -13.30
C ARG A 417 -32.46 18.51 -13.02
N THR A 418 -32.82 17.68 -12.06
CA THR A 418 -32.20 16.36 -11.87
C THR A 418 -33.21 15.28 -12.17
N TYR A 419 -32.71 14.11 -12.55
CA TYR A 419 -33.53 13.01 -13.02
C TYR A 419 -33.14 11.71 -12.30
N TYR A 420 -34.11 10.83 -12.14
CA TYR A 420 -33.91 9.46 -11.71
C TYR A 420 -33.27 8.62 -12.82
N GLU A 421 -32.75 7.44 -12.47
CA GLU A 421 -32.16 6.49 -13.43
C GLU A 421 -33.17 6.00 -14.49
N ASN A 422 -34.47 6.04 -14.20
CA ASN A 422 -35.52 5.73 -15.17
C ASN A 422 -35.83 6.89 -16.14
N GLY A 423 -35.17 8.05 -15.98
CA GLY A 423 -35.37 9.25 -16.80
C GLY A 423 -36.48 10.20 -16.30
N ASN A 424 -37.22 9.84 -15.24
CA ASN A 424 -38.24 10.71 -14.68
C ASN A 424 -37.62 11.88 -13.92
N LEU A 425 -38.32 13.03 -13.92
CA LEU A 425 -37.88 14.22 -13.21
C LEU A 425 -37.87 13.94 -11.71
N ARG A 426 -36.78 14.30 -11.04
CA ARG A 426 -36.60 14.13 -9.58
C ARG A 426 -36.73 15.45 -8.84
N GLU A 427 -36.01 16.46 -9.31
CA GLU A 427 -36.02 17.80 -8.71
C GLU A 427 -35.99 18.84 -9.82
N GLU A 428 -36.76 19.91 -9.67
CA GLU A 428 -36.61 21.14 -10.42
C GLU A 428 -36.35 22.31 -9.47
N SER A 429 -35.22 23.00 -9.68
CA SER A 429 -34.84 24.19 -8.96
C SER A 429 -34.78 25.40 -9.90
N ILE A 430 -35.18 26.58 -9.43
CA ILE A 430 -35.02 27.84 -10.16
C ILE A 430 -33.91 28.65 -9.48
N TYR A 431 -32.95 29.13 -10.27
CA TYR A 431 -31.81 29.92 -9.81
C TYR A 431 -31.81 31.32 -10.41
N ARG A 432 -31.27 32.29 -9.67
CA ARG A 432 -30.95 33.62 -10.16
C ARG A 432 -29.60 34.05 -9.61
N GLU A 433 -28.63 34.32 -10.49
CA GLU A 433 -27.28 34.75 -10.13
C GLU A 433 -26.60 33.82 -9.10
N GLY A 434 -26.73 32.50 -9.29
CA GLY A 434 -26.17 31.48 -8.41
C GLY A 434 -26.95 31.24 -7.12
N LYS A 435 -28.11 31.90 -6.91
CA LYS A 435 -28.95 31.71 -5.72
C LYS A 435 -30.19 30.88 -6.05
N LYS A 436 -30.39 29.78 -5.33
CA LYS A 436 -31.59 28.94 -5.41
C LYS A 436 -32.81 29.73 -4.90
N MET A 437 -33.82 29.90 -5.74
CA MET A 437 -35.03 30.68 -5.47
C MET A 437 -36.19 29.78 -5.04
N SER A 438 -36.33 28.62 -5.68
CA SER A 438 -37.37 27.64 -5.37
C SER A 438 -36.90 26.25 -5.75
N VAL A 439 -37.49 25.24 -5.10
CA VAL A 439 -37.28 23.82 -5.40
C VAL A 439 -38.64 23.13 -5.44
N ARG A 440 -38.82 22.21 -6.38
CA ARG A 440 -39.94 21.28 -6.47
C ARG A 440 -39.38 19.88 -6.61
N GLU A 441 -39.83 18.97 -5.77
CA GLU A 441 -39.47 17.55 -5.81
C GLU A 441 -40.60 16.76 -6.46
N PHE A 442 -40.23 15.74 -7.20
CA PHE A 442 -41.13 14.88 -7.97
C PHE A 442 -40.88 13.43 -7.58
N ARG A 443 -41.95 12.62 -7.58
CA ARG A 443 -41.85 11.19 -7.33
C ARG A 443 -41.25 10.50 -8.56
N LYS A 444 -40.49 9.43 -8.32
CA LYS A 444 -39.88 8.60 -9.36
C LYS A 444 -40.92 7.86 -10.20
N TYR A 445 -42.05 7.54 -9.58
CA TYR A 445 -43.14 6.75 -10.16
C TYR A 445 -44.45 7.54 -10.04
N GLU A 446 -45.29 7.46 -11.07
CA GLU A 446 -46.61 8.11 -11.07
C GLU A 446 -47.63 7.26 -10.30
N ASN A 447 -47.66 5.95 -10.57
CA ASN A 447 -48.54 4.98 -9.91
C ASN A 447 -47.71 3.81 -9.36
N PRO A 448 -46.91 4.04 -8.30
CA PRO A 448 -46.00 3.01 -7.82
C PRO A 448 -46.74 1.74 -7.37
N ILE A 449 -46.12 0.60 -7.61
CA ILE A 449 -46.43 -0.68 -6.98
C ILE A 449 -45.22 -1.15 -6.17
N VAL A 450 -45.46 -1.97 -5.14
CA VAL A 450 -44.37 -2.61 -4.39
C VAL A 450 -44.01 -3.93 -5.06
N VAL A 451 -42.81 -4.01 -5.62
CA VAL A 451 -42.25 -5.26 -6.13
C VAL A 451 -41.43 -5.91 -5.03
N THR A 452 -41.72 -7.19 -4.79
CA THR A 452 -41.00 -8.00 -3.81
C THR A 452 -40.05 -8.95 -4.53
N SER A 453 -38.85 -9.13 -3.99
CA SER A 453 -37.93 -10.20 -4.39
C SER A 453 -37.35 -10.89 -3.16
N ILE A 454 -37.09 -12.19 -3.28
CA ILE A 454 -36.48 -12.99 -2.23
C ILE A 454 -35.20 -13.57 -2.79
N THR A 455 -34.08 -13.26 -2.16
CA THR A 455 -32.75 -13.73 -2.55
C THR A 455 -32.06 -14.35 -1.36
N SER A 456 -31.15 -15.29 -1.57
CA SER A 456 -30.35 -15.88 -0.50
C SER A 456 -28.88 -16.01 -0.89
N GLN A 457 -28.05 -16.28 0.11
CA GLN A 457 -26.64 -16.61 -0.05
C GLN A 457 -26.23 -17.55 1.09
N SER A 458 -25.31 -18.48 0.80
CA SER A 458 -24.67 -19.31 1.84
C SER A 458 -24.12 -18.45 2.99
N CYS A 459 -24.28 -18.94 4.21
CA CYS A 459 -23.80 -18.27 5.41
C CYS A 459 -22.75 -19.12 6.13
N ASP A 460 -21.48 -18.78 5.90
CA ASP A 460 -20.35 -19.59 6.36
C ASP A 460 -20.12 -19.52 7.89
N ASN A 461 -20.61 -18.46 8.54
CA ASN A 461 -20.47 -18.24 9.98
C ASN A 461 -21.81 -18.30 10.74
N CYS A 462 -22.85 -18.87 10.12
CA CYS A 462 -24.12 -19.08 10.80
C CYS A 462 -24.02 -20.29 11.75
N SER A 463 -24.60 -20.18 12.94
CA SER A 463 -24.71 -21.27 13.91
C SER A 463 -26.00 -21.13 14.71
N ARG A 464 -26.60 -22.26 15.11
CA ARG A 464 -27.79 -22.27 15.96
C ARG A 464 -27.71 -23.41 16.95
N ASP A 465 -27.90 -23.09 18.23
CA ASP A 465 -27.88 -24.09 19.30
C ASP A 465 -28.87 -25.23 19.00
N GLY A 466 -28.35 -26.46 19.00
CA GLY A 466 -29.14 -27.66 18.74
C GLY A 466 -29.36 -28.01 17.26
N LEU A 467 -28.78 -27.27 16.31
CA LEU A 467 -28.77 -27.63 14.90
C LEU A 467 -27.36 -27.99 14.42
N ASP A 468 -27.21 -29.20 13.89
CA ASP A 468 -25.97 -29.65 13.23
C ASP A 468 -26.04 -29.25 11.74
N ILE A 469 -25.44 -28.11 11.41
CA ILE A 469 -25.41 -27.55 10.07
C ILE A 469 -24.00 -27.60 9.49
N GLN A 470 -23.92 -27.79 8.17
CA GLN A 470 -22.66 -27.84 7.43
C GLN A 470 -22.75 -26.92 6.21
N ILE A 471 -21.60 -26.41 5.78
CA ILE A 471 -21.48 -25.69 4.50
C ILE A 471 -21.51 -26.74 3.37
N PRO A 472 -22.51 -26.70 2.48
CA PRO A 472 -22.59 -27.61 1.33
C PRO A 472 -21.50 -27.30 0.28
N ASP A 473 -21.17 -28.30 -0.53
CA ASP A 473 -20.26 -28.16 -1.68
C ASP A 473 -20.97 -27.51 -2.89
N ASN A 474 -22.29 -27.62 -2.98
CA ASN A 474 -23.13 -26.88 -3.93
C ASN A 474 -23.66 -25.57 -3.32
N ASP A 475 -24.23 -24.68 -4.14
CA ASP A 475 -24.90 -23.44 -3.69
C ASP A 475 -26.43 -23.59 -3.83
N PRO A 476 -27.15 -24.06 -2.79
CA PRO A 476 -28.55 -24.41 -2.92
C PRO A 476 -29.44 -23.18 -3.15
N GLN A 477 -30.22 -23.19 -4.23
CA GLN A 477 -31.10 -22.07 -4.58
C GLN A 477 -32.51 -22.21 -3.97
N ILE A 478 -33.20 -21.08 -3.77
CA ILE A 478 -34.61 -21.07 -3.36
C ILE A 478 -35.48 -21.47 -4.56
N LEU A 479 -36.26 -22.54 -4.41
CA LEU A 479 -37.12 -23.07 -5.47
C LEU A 479 -38.44 -22.31 -5.64
N ASN A 480 -39.03 -21.83 -4.54
CA ASN A 480 -40.36 -21.19 -4.54
C ASN A 480 -40.34 -19.69 -4.23
N GLY A 481 -39.16 -19.05 -4.24
CA GLY A 481 -38.98 -17.65 -3.84
C GLY A 481 -39.81 -16.68 -4.70
N LYS A 482 -39.89 -16.92 -6.00
CA LYS A 482 -40.69 -16.09 -6.93
C LYS A 482 -42.20 -16.19 -6.65
N GLU A 483 -42.70 -17.39 -6.36
CA GLU A 483 -44.11 -17.59 -6.02
C GLU A 483 -44.47 -16.92 -4.68
N LEU A 484 -43.61 -17.08 -3.67
CA LEU A 484 -43.80 -16.45 -2.37
C LEU A 484 -43.72 -14.92 -2.45
N ALA A 485 -42.80 -14.38 -3.24
CA ALA A 485 -42.69 -12.94 -3.48
C ALA A 485 -43.98 -12.34 -4.07
N GLN A 486 -44.67 -13.07 -4.96
CA GLN A 486 -45.93 -12.62 -5.57
C GLN A 486 -47.13 -12.62 -4.60
N LYS A 487 -47.03 -13.31 -3.46
CA LYS A 487 -48.11 -13.35 -2.45
C LYS A 487 -48.13 -12.12 -1.54
N PHE A 488 -47.09 -11.30 -1.57
CA PHE A 488 -47.03 -10.07 -0.80
C PHE A 488 -47.94 -9.01 -1.43
N ALA A 489 -49.02 -8.65 -0.74
CA ALA A 489 -49.85 -7.49 -1.04
C ALA A 489 -49.47 -6.35 -0.09
N VAL A 490 -48.52 -5.53 -0.52
CA VAL A 490 -47.92 -4.48 0.31
C VAL A 490 -48.36 -3.11 -0.20
N ASP A 491 -48.89 -2.29 0.70
CA ASP A 491 -49.29 -0.93 0.40
C ASP A 491 -48.05 -0.04 0.21
N THR A 492 -48.08 0.86 -0.78
CA THR A 492 -46.98 1.79 -1.06
C THR A 492 -46.72 2.79 0.08
N ALA A 493 -47.69 3.02 0.97
CA ALA A 493 -47.55 3.92 2.11
C ALA A 493 -46.40 3.55 3.06
N ILE A 494 -45.91 2.30 3.02
CA ILE A 494 -44.70 1.91 3.76
C ILE A 494 -43.43 2.60 3.24
N PHE A 495 -43.48 3.25 2.08
CA PHE A 495 -42.37 4.03 1.52
C PHE A 495 -42.50 5.53 1.76
N ASP A 496 -43.54 6.02 2.45
CA ASP A 496 -43.78 7.47 2.63
C ASP A 496 -42.64 8.18 3.41
N ALA A 497 -41.91 7.43 4.25
CA ALA A 497 -40.76 7.94 4.99
C ALA A 497 -39.41 7.74 4.26
N TYR A 498 -39.42 7.21 3.04
CA TYR A 498 -38.23 6.82 2.28
C TYR A 498 -38.21 7.48 0.89
N SER A 499 -37.03 7.52 0.27
CA SER A 499 -36.94 7.90 -1.14
C SER A 499 -37.50 6.79 -2.03
N ASP A 500 -37.95 7.14 -3.23
CA ASP A 500 -38.50 6.17 -4.19
C ASP A 500 -37.44 5.18 -4.73
N ASP A 501 -36.16 5.50 -4.55
CA ASP A 501 -35.02 4.62 -4.83
C ASP A 501 -34.70 3.65 -3.68
N HIS A 502 -35.39 3.77 -2.54
CA HIS A 502 -35.09 2.95 -1.36
C HIS A 502 -35.54 1.51 -1.58
N VAL A 503 -34.64 0.57 -1.30
CA VAL A 503 -34.94 -0.86 -1.24
C VAL A 503 -35.06 -1.24 0.23
N MET A 504 -36.29 -1.48 0.68
CA MET A 504 -36.54 -1.97 2.02
C MET A 504 -36.15 -3.44 2.11
N THR A 505 -35.28 -3.79 3.05
CA THR A 505 -34.79 -5.16 3.22
C THR A 505 -35.14 -5.71 4.59
N TYR A 506 -35.50 -6.99 4.62
CA TYR A 506 -35.60 -7.81 5.82
C TYR A 506 -34.63 -8.97 5.67
N THR A 507 -33.69 -9.08 6.61
CA THR A 507 -32.60 -10.05 6.57
C THR A 507 -32.74 -11.03 7.72
N TYR A 508 -32.73 -12.32 7.38
CA TYR A 508 -32.81 -13.41 8.33
C TYR A 508 -31.73 -14.45 8.02
N GLN A 509 -31.16 -15.03 9.07
CA GLN A 509 -30.46 -16.30 8.96
C GLN A 509 -31.52 -17.40 8.95
N VAL A 510 -31.44 -18.30 7.98
CA VAL A 510 -32.41 -19.37 7.78
C VAL A 510 -31.69 -20.70 7.83
N PHE A 511 -32.16 -21.61 8.68
CA PHE A 511 -31.59 -22.92 8.89
C PHE A 511 -32.46 -23.97 8.20
N VAL A 512 -31.87 -24.69 7.25
CA VAL A 512 -32.55 -25.57 6.31
C VAL A 512 -32.14 -27.01 6.59
N ASP A 513 -33.10 -27.95 6.57
CA ASP A 513 -32.79 -29.37 6.72
C ASP A 513 -32.32 -30.04 5.43
N THR A 514 -32.00 -31.33 5.54
CA THR A 514 -31.50 -32.17 4.46
C THR A 514 -32.47 -32.31 3.28
N ASP A 515 -33.75 -32.03 3.49
CA ASP A 515 -34.79 -32.12 2.47
C ASP A 515 -35.12 -30.74 1.85
N GLY A 516 -34.39 -29.68 2.25
CA GLY A 516 -34.56 -28.34 1.72
C GLY A 516 -35.64 -27.50 2.42
N HIS A 517 -36.17 -27.95 3.57
CA HIS A 517 -37.20 -27.22 4.31
C HIS A 517 -36.61 -26.39 5.45
N VAL A 518 -37.19 -25.21 5.68
CA VAL A 518 -36.77 -24.34 6.79
C VAL A 518 -37.19 -24.92 8.15
N ARG A 519 -36.19 -25.19 9.00
CA ARG A 519 -36.37 -25.70 10.38
C ARG A 519 -36.51 -24.57 11.39
N ASP A 520 -35.66 -23.56 11.28
CA ASP A 520 -35.59 -22.41 12.17
C ASP A 520 -35.05 -21.19 11.42
N PHE A 521 -35.24 -20.00 12.00
CA PHE A 521 -34.64 -18.78 11.48
C PHE A 521 -34.38 -17.76 12.60
N GLN A 522 -33.47 -16.83 12.35
CA GLN A 522 -33.09 -15.78 13.28
C GLN A 522 -33.06 -14.43 12.57
N PHE A 523 -33.71 -13.43 13.18
CA PHE A 523 -33.68 -12.06 12.69
C PHE A 523 -32.25 -11.50 12.75
N VAL A 524 -31.83 -10.84 11.67
CA VAL A 524 -30.54 -10.14 11.58
C VAL A 524 -30.76 -8.63 11.59
N ALA A 525 -31.48 -8.12 10.60
CA ALA A 525 -31.71 -6.69 10.43
C ALA A 525 -32.90 -6.44 9.51
N ALA A 526 -33.59 -5.32 9.70
CA ALA A 526 -34.59 -4.81 8.78
C ALA A 526 -34.64 -3.28 8.78
N CYS A 527 -35.09 -2.69 7.67
CA CYS A 527 -35.28 -1.24 7.57
C CYS A 527 -36.35 -0.71 8.54
N ASN A 528 -37.38 -1.50 8.78
CA ASN A 528 -38.43 -1.29 9.79
C ASN A 528 -39.06 -2.65 10.13
N THR A 529 -40.10 -2.67 10.96
CA THR A 529 -40.73 -3.91 11.47
C THR A 529 -42.18 -4.08 11.01
N TRP A 530 -42.64 -3.32 10.02
CA TRP A 530 -44.06 -3.32 9.61
C TRP A 530 -44.50 -4.60 8.90
N LEU A 531 -43.58 -5.31 8.24
CA LEU A 531 -43.86 -6.55 7.51
C LEU A 531 -43.29 -7.79 8.20
N SER A 532 -42.77 -7.68 9.42
CA SER A 532 -42.06 -8.77 10.11
C SER A 532 -42.88 -10.07 10.15
N GLU A 533 -44.14 -10.02 10.55
CA GLU A 533 -44.99 -11.23 10.61
C GLU A 533 -45.21 -11.88 9.23
N ALA A 534 -45.43 -11.06 8.19
CA ALA A 534 -45.62 -11.55 6.82
C ALA A 534 -44.33 -12.14 6.24
N VAL A 535 -43.18 -11.50 6.49
CA VAL A 535 -41.87 -11.98 6.09
C VAL A 535 -41.54 -13.29 6.79
N GLU A 536 -41.74 -13.38 8.11
CA GLU A 536 -41.50 -14.60 8.88
C GLU A 536 -42.42 -15.76 8.44
N SER A 537 -43.68 -15.46 8.12
CA SER A 537 -44.61 -16.43 7.53
C SER A 537 -44.13 -16.92 6.16
N SER A 538 -43.59 -16.03 5.33
CA SER A 538 -42.97 -16.40 4.04
C SER A 538 -41.71 -17.25 4.24
N ILE A 539 -40.85 -16.93 5.21
CA ILE A 539 -39.62 -17.69 5.50
C ILE A 539 -39.95 -19.14 5.86
N ARG A 540 -40.98 -19.37 6.69
CA ARG A 540 -41.42 -20.72 7.07
C ARG A 540 -41.86 -21.58 5.88
N GLN A 541 -42.21 -20.96 4.77
CA GLN A 541 -42.68 -21.64 3.55
C GLN A 541 -41.58 -21.78 2.49
N LEU A 542 -40.38 -21.23 2.72
CA LEU A 542 -39.29 -21.34 1.74
C LEU A 542 -38.87 -22.80 1.59
N VAL A 543 -38.66 -23.18 0.32
CA VAL A 543 -38.10 -24.48 -0.05
C VAL A 543 -36.84 -24.22 -0.86
N PHE A 544 -35.75 -24.85 -0.43
CA PHE A 544 -34.45 -24.79 -1.08
C PHE A 544 -34.17 -26.08 -1.84
N GLU A 545 -33.25 -26.02 -2.79
CA GLU A 545 -32.55 -27.21 -3.24
C GLU A 545 -31.86 -27.91 -2.06
N PRO A 546 -31.73 -29.25 -2.06
CA PRO A 546 -30.93 -29.92 -1.04
C PRO A 546 -29.46 -29.50 -1.12
N GLY A 547 -28.86 -29.26 0.06
CA GLY A 547 -27.41 -29.07 0.19
C GLY A 547 -26.69 -30.41 0.29
N TYR A 548 -25.60 -30.57 -0.44
CA TYR A 548 -24.79 -31.79 -0.46
C TYR A 548 -23.37 -31.49 0.02
N LYS A 549 -22.84 -32.36 0.88
CA LYS A 549 -21.42 -32.40 1.23
C LYS A 549 -20.89 -33.81 1.10
N ASP A 550 -19.79 -33.99 0.37
CA ASP A 550 -19.23 -35.31 0.05
C ASP A 550 -20.28 -36.28 -0.53
N GLY A 551 -21.22 -35.74 -1.33
CA GLY A 551 -22.31 -36.50 -1.96
C GLY A 551 -23.45 -36.91 -1.02
N ARG A 552 -23.51 -36.42 0.22
CA ARG A 552 -24.61 -36.66 1.17
C ARG A 552 -25.38 -35.40 1.46
N ALA A 553 -26.70 -35.50 1.59
CA ALA A 553 -27.53 -34.38 1.98
C ALA A 553 -27.17 -33.91 3.41
N VAL A 554 -26.99 -32.61 3.59
CA VAL A 554 -26.66 -31.97 4.87
C VAL A 554 -27.66 -30.85 5.17
N ALA A 555 -27.90 -30.59 6.45
CA ALA A 555 -28.56 -29.36 6.87
C ALA A 555 -27.57 -28.20 6.73
N PHE A 556 -28.05 -27.01 6.41
CA PHE A 556 -27.21 -25.84 6.10
C PHE A 556 -27.89 -24.53 6.50
N ALA A 557 -27.19 -23.41 6.36
CA ALA A 557 -27.72 -22.09 6.69
C ALA A 557 -27.46 -21.06 5.59
N HIS A 558 -28.48 -20.27 5.26
CA HIS A 558 -28.39 -19.15 4.33
C HIS A 558 -28.76 -17.84 5.03
N LEU A 559 -28.16 -16.74 4.57
CA LEU A 559 -28.77 -15.42 4.73
C LEU A 559 -29.83 -15.26 3.66
N VAL A 560 -31.03 -14.85 4.06
CA VAL A 560 -32.15 -14.60 3.18
C VAL A 560 -32.56 -13.14 3.30
N TRP A 561 -32.72 -12.49 2.16
CA TRP A 561 -33.21 -11.13 2.03
C TRP A 561 -34.56 -11.13 1.34
N HIS A 562 -35.57 -10.62 2.03
CA HIS A 562 -36.81 -10.14 1.42
C HIS A 562 -36.62 -8.66 1.12
N LYS A 563 -36.64 -8.31 -0.16
CA LYS A 563 -36.44 -6.95 -0.66
C LYS A 563 -37.75 -6.44 -1.23
N PHE A 564 -38.17 -5.27 -0.77
CA PHE A 564 -39.35 -4.54 -1.26
C PHE A 564 -38.86 -3.23 -1.85
N GLN A 565 -39.33 -2.89 -3.04
CA GLN A 565 -38.98 -1.63 -3.69
C GLN A 565 -40.15 -1.12 -4.51
N LEU A 566 -40.24 0.20 -4.66
CA LEU A 566 -41.19 0.80 -5.58
C LEU A 566 -40.77 0.55 -7.04
N ALA A 567 -41.76 0.24 -7.88
CA ALA A 567 -41.64 0.13 -9.33
C ALA A 567 -42.91 0.68 -9.99
N GLU A 568 -42.89 0.83 -11.32
CA GLU A 568 -44.06 1.16 -12.14
C GLU A 568 -44.60 -0.09 -12.84
#